data_AF-K8WWP0-F1
#
_entry.id   AF-K8WWP0-F1
#
_cell.length_a   1.000
_cell.length_b   1.000
_cell.length_c   1.000
_cell.angle_alpha   90.00
_cell.angle_beta   90.00
_cell.angle_gamma   90.00
#
_symmetry.space_group_name_H-M   'P 1'
#
loop_
_entity.id
_entity.type
_entity.pdbx_description
1 polymer ?
#
loop_
_entity_poly.entity_id
_entity_poly.type
_entity_poly.pdbx_seq_one_letter_code
_entity_poly.pdbx_strand_id
1 'polypeptide(L)'
;MQNNLYEIPPKDTNINDMNKSRVDLTMNTQHKIFIRPSHLDSFPSDIEKYITFTLNKDNFLLVKNTSSYHISFTGMNVSSKNDSKNSVSVEQEMDMTLKPNSERLYSLRKKFPINSNVVRFSYINDAGSVINQSTSLRKLRLQASLDF
;
A
#
# COMPACT_ATOMS: atom_id res chain seq x y z
N MET A 1 -11.82 -7.20 -2.95
CA MET A 1 -11.86 -8.68 -2.92
C MET A 1 -10.64 -9.20 -3.70
N GLN A 2 -10.14 -10.38 -3.37
CA GLN A 2 -9.00 -10.99 -4.05
C GLN A 2 -9.50 -12.15 -4.92
N ASN A 3 -9.06 -12.21 -6.17
CA ASN A 3 -9.36 -13.31 -7.08
C ASN A 3 -8.15 -14.26 -7.15
N ASN A 4 -8.42 -15.56 -7.21
CA ASN A 4 -7.40 -16.59 -7.37
C ASN A 4 -7.58 -17.26 -8.73
N LEU A 5 -6.54 -17.22 -9.56
CA LEU A 5 -6.47 -17.97 -10.81
C LEU A 5 -5.49 -19.13 -10.62
N TYR A 6 -5.99 -20.35 -10.76
CA TYR A 6 -5.18 -21.56 -10.63
C TYR A 6 -4.85 -22.13 -12.01
N GLU A 7 -3.57 -22.27 -12.30
CA GLU A 7 -3.05 -22.88 -13.51
C GLU A 7 -2.61 -24.30 -13.20
N ILE A 8 -3.32 -25.26 -13.79
CA ILE A 8 -3.07 -26.69 -13.62
C ILE A 8 -2.34 -27.18 -14.88
N PRO A 9 -1.13 -27.77 -14.73
CA PRO A 9 -0.38 -28.27 -15.87
C PRO A 9 -1.11 -29.46 -16.52
N PRO A 10 -0.94 -29.67 -17.84
CA PRO A 10 -1.47 -30.84 -18.51
C PRO A 10 -0.84 -32.12 -17.94
N LYS A 11 -1.63 -33.20 -17.89
CA LYS A 11 -1.11 -34.55 -17.59
C LYS A 11 -0.45 -35.11 -18.84
N ASP A 12 0.82 -35.53 -18.76
CA ASP A 12 1.44 -36.27 -19.85
C ASP A 12 0.77 -37.64 -19.99
N THR A 13 0.38 -38.01 -21.22
CA THR A 13 -0.19 -39.32 -21.53
C THR A 13 0.87 -40.34 -22.00
N ASN A 14 2.11 -39.92 -22.23
CA ASN A 14 3.23 -40.78 -22.66
C ASN A 14 4.05 -41.30 -21.46
N ILE A 15 3.37 -41.98 -20.52
CA ILE A 15 3.99 -42.48 -19.29
C ILE A 15 4.36 -43.95 -19.49
N ASN A 16 5.52 -44.23 -20.08
CA ASN A 16 6.13 -45.58 -20.07
C ASN A 16 7.51 -45.62 -19.38
N ASP A 17 8.03 -44.51 -18.87
CA ASP A 17 9.31 -44.49 -18.14
C ASP A 17 9.06 -44.38 -16.63
N MET A 18 8.84 -45.53 -15.97
CA MET A 18 8.69 -45.64 -14.50
C MET A 18 9.95 -45.24 -13.69
N ASN A 19 11.03 -44.83 -14.35
CA ASN A 19 12.35 -44.57 -13.73
C ASN A 19 12.79 -43.09 -13.76
N LYS A 20 11.89 -42.14 -14.04
CA LYS A 20 12.21 -40.70 -14.06
C LYS A 20 11.56 -39.96 -12.89
N SER A 21 12.36 -39.32 -12.05
CA SER A 21 11.88 -38.34 -11.05
C SER A 21 11.26 -37.14 -11.76
N ARG A 22 10.05 -36.73 -11.35
CA ARG A 22 9.30 -35.62 -11.94
C ARG A 22 8.88 -34.61 -10.87
N VAL A 23 8.86 -33.32 -11.26
CA VAL A 23 8.30 -32.22 -10.48
C VAL A 23 7.18 -31.59 -11.30
N ASP A 24 5.96 -31.60 -10.76
CA ASP A 24 4.83 -30.88 -11.33
C ASP A 24 4.77 -29.47 -10.75
N LEU A 25 4.71 -28.47 -11.63
CA LEU A 25 4.56 -27.06 -11.26
C LEU A 25 3.12 -26.62 -11.49
N THR A 26 2.51 -26.06 -10.46
CA THR A 26 1.23 -25.34 -10.53
C THR A 26 1.47 -23.88 -10.16
N MET A 27 0.68 -22.96 -10.71
CA MET A 27 0.76 -21.53 -10.38
C MET A 27 -0.58 -21.06 -9.81
N ASN A 28 -0.52 -20.28 -8.73
CA ASN A 28 -1.68 -19.56 -8.18
C ASN A 28 -1.42 -18.06 -8.32
N THR A 29 -2.13 -17.45 -9.27
CA THR A 29 -2.04 -16.01 -9.55
C THR A 29 -3.14 -15.28 -8.80
N GLN A 30 -2.76 -14.37 -7.90
CA GLN A 30 -3.71 -13.58 -7.12
C GLN A 30 -3.80 -12.14 -7.63
N HIS A 31 -4.99 -11.70 -8.01
CA HIS A 31 -5.25 -10.32 -8.45
C HIS A 31 -6.24 -9.60 -7.54
N LYS A 32 -6.06 -8.30 -7.35
CA LYS A 32 -7.01 -7.44 -6.62
C LYS A 32 -8.09 -6.96 -7.59
N ILE A 33 -9.36 -7.23 -7.26
CA ILE A 33 -10.52 -6.72 -8.01
C ILE A 33 -11.25 -5.68 -7.16
N PHE A 34 -11.38 -4.48 -7.71
CA PHE A 34 -12.12 -3.37 -7.13
C PHE A 34 -13.35 -3.06 -7.98
N ILE A 35 -14.54 -3.21 -7.39
CA ILE A 35 -15.79 -2.78 -8.03
C ILE A 35 -15.91 -1.26 -7.85
N ARG A 36 -16.03 -0.53 -8.96
CA ARG A 36 -16.24 0.93 -8.95
C ARG A 36 -17.68 1.26 -9.37
N PRO A 37 -18.48 1.90 -8.50
CA PRO A 37 -19.76 2.47 -8.89
C PRO A 37 -19.65 3.41 -10.10
N SER A 38 -20.64 3.39 -10.99
CA SER A 38 -20.61 4.12 -12.28
C SER A 38 -20.54 5.64 -12.17
N HIS A 39 -20.92 6.21 -11.02
CA HIS A 39 -20.90 7.64 -10.77
C HIS A 39 -19.54 8.15 -10.23
N LEU A 40 -18.57 7.25 -10.00
CA LEU A 40 -17.20 7.64 -9.65
C LEU A 40 -16.36 7.74 -10.91
N ASP A 41 -15.66 8.86 -11.03
CA ASP A 41 -14.72 9.11 -12.13
C ASP A 41 -13.53 8.11 -12.13
N SER A 42 -12.66 8.27 -13.11
CA SER A 42 -11.38 7.56 -13.13
C SER A 42 -10.55 7.85 -11.87
N PHE A 43 -9.66 6.92 -11.51
CA PHE A 43 -8.74 7.09 -10.39
C PHE A 43 -8.03 8.46 -10.48
N PRO A 44 -8.08 9.30 -9.44
CA PRO A 44 -7.61 10.67 -9.51
C PRO A 44 -6.09 10.71 -9.63
N SER A 45 -5.57 11.57 -10.53
CA SER A 45 -4.14 11.80 -10.67
C SER A 45 -3.53 12.52 -9.46
N ASP A 46 -4.37 13.25 -8.70
CA ASP A 46 -4.01 14.06 -7.53
C ASP A 46 -4.41 13.41 -6.20
N ILE A 47 -4.25 12.08 -6.11
CA ILE A 47 -4.62 11.29 -4.93
C ILE A 47 -3.98 11.80 -3.62
N GLU A 48 -2.82 12.45 -3.69
CA GLU A 48 -2.13 13.02 -2.54
C GLU A 48 -2.94 14.07 -1.77
N LYS A 49 -3.94 14.70 -2.42
CA LYS A 49 -4.87 15.63 -1.75
C LYS A 49 -5.87 14.93 -0.84
N TYR A 50 -6.12 13.64 -1.09
CA TYR A 50 -7.07 12.81 -0.35
C TYR A 50 -6.39 11.87 0.65
N ILE A 51 -5.06 11.90 0.73
CA ILE A 51 -4.29 11.10 1.68
C ILE A 51 -3.66 12.04 2.71
N THR A 52 -3.87 11.73 3.99
CA THR A 52 -3.20 12.41 5.09
C THR A 52 -2.28 11.45 5.81
N PHE A 53 -1.04 11.88 6.03
CA PHE A 53 -0.05 11.15 6.80
C PHE A 53 0.22 11.87 8.11
N THR A 54 0.17 11.12 9.21
CA THR A 54 0.45 11.63 10.55
C THR A 54 1.37 10.65 11.28
N LEU A 55 2.51 11.11 11.78
CA LEU A 55 3.40 10.29 12.60
C LEU A 55 2.99 10.40 14.07
N ASN A 56 2.67 9.27 14.70
CA ASN A 56 2.30 9.24 16.12
C ASN A 56 3.53 9.11 17.03
N LYS A 57 3.32 9.23 18.35
CA LYS A 57 4.38 9.13 19.37
C LYS A 57 5.00 7.74 19.46
N ASP A 58 4.25 6.71 19.08
CA ASP A 58 4.65 5.31 19.12
C ASP A 58 5.38 4.86 17.86
N ASN A 59 5.81 5.81 17.01
CA ASN A 59 6.55 5.57 15.77
C ASN A 59 5.77 4.81 14.69
N PHE A 60 4.45 4.95 14.67
CA PHE A 60 3.58 4.50 13.59
C PHE A 60 3.16 5.67 12.71
N LEU A 61 3.14 5.41 11.40
CA LEU A 61 2.60 6.30 10.40
C LEU A 61 1.11 6.00 10.24
N LEU A 62 0.25 6.87 10.78
CA LEU A 62 -1.18 6.85 10.51
C LEU A 62 -1.45 7.45 9.13
N VAL A 63 -2.01 6.65 8.24
CA VAL A 63 -2.40 7.04 6.89
C VAL A 63 -3.90 7.02 6.80
N LYS A 64 -4.50 8.16 6.48
CA LYS A 64 -5.94 8.33 6.29
C LYS A 64 -6.24 8.59 4.83
N ASN A 65 -7.17 7.81 4.27
CA ASN A 65 -7.69 7.97 2.93
C ASN A 65 -9.12 8.52 3.00
N THR A 66 -9.33 9.74 2.51
CA THR A 66 -10.65 10.37 2.42
C THR A 66 -11.25 10.26 1.02
N SER A 67 -10.61 9.52 0.12
CA SER A 67 -11.15 9.25 -1.21
C SER A 67 -12.08 8.05 -1.21
N SER A 68 -12.87 7.94 -2.28
CA SER A 68 -13.71 6.78 -2.59
C SER A 68 -12.93 5.62 -3.24
N TYR A 69 -11.60 5.70 -3.34
CA TYR A 69 -10.76 4.74 -4.05
C TYR A 69 -9.91 3.90 -3.09
N HIS A 70 -9.64 2.65 -3.46
CA HIS A 70 -8.61 1.84 -2.79
C HIS A 70 -7.24 2.29 -3.27
N ILE A 71 -6.29 2.44 -2.36
CA ILE A 71 -4.94 2.92 -2.68
C ILE A 71 -3.95 1.81 -2.31
N SER A 72 -3.26 1.26 -3.29
CA SER A 72 -2.30 0.18 -3.07
C SER A 72 -0.89 0.75 -3.10
N PHE A 73 -0.28 0.93 -1.93
CA PHE A 73 1.07 1.46 -1.81
C PHE A 73 2.11 0.40 -2.20
N THR A 74 3.11 0.79 -2.97
CA THR A 74 4.30 -0.03 -3.26
C THR A 74 5.48 0.32 -2.36
N GLY A 75 5.49 1.52 -1.80
CA GLY A 75 6.50 1.96 -0.85
C GLY A 75 6.16 3.29 -0.22
N MET A 76 6.65 3.50 1.00
CA MET A 76 6.52 4.74 1.74
C MET A 76 7.81 4.99 2.53
N ASN A 77 8.31 6.20 2.45
CA ASN A 77 9.51 6.66 3.14
C ASN A 77 9.24 8.02 3.78
N VAL A 78 9.65 8.17 5.03
CA VAL A 78 9.59 9.44 5.76
C VAL A 78 11.00 10.02 5.80
N SER A 79 11.14 11.30 5.47
CA SER A 79 12.41 12.03 5.61
C SER A 79 12.20 13.39 6.26
N SER A 80 13.29 14.00 6.73
CA SER A 80 13.26 15.41 7.10
C SER A 80 13.02 16.25 5.84
N LYS A 81 12.33 17.38 5.97
CA LYS A 81 12.13 18.32 4.85
C LYS A 81 13.45 18.87 4.31
N ASN A 82 14.43 19.06 5.18
CA ASN A 82 15.73 19.67 4.85
C ASN A 82 16.84 18.63 4.61
N ASP A 83 16.56 17.35 4.84
CA ASP A 83 17.52 16.27 4.65
C ASP A 83 16.81 15.01 4.15
N SER A 84 16.90 14.79 2.84
CA SER A 84 16.35 13.59 2.19
C SER A 84 17.23 12.37 2.35
N LYS A 85 18.51 12.51 2.77
CA LYS A 85 19.43 11.38 2.96
C LYS A 85 19.08 10.63 4.25
N ASN A 86 18.65 11.36 5.28
CA ASN A 86 18.12 10.76 6.49
C ASN A 86 16.63 10.41 6.31
N SER A 87 16.38 9.26 5.67
CA SER A 87 15.04 8.72 5.46
C SER A 87 14.86 7.36 6.15
N VAL A 88 13.63 7.10 6.58
CA VAL A 88 13.22 5.83 7.16
C VAL A 88 12.04 5.27 6.39
N SER A 89 12.16 4.00 5.99
CA SER A 89 11.09 3.29 5.31
C SER A 89 10.00 2.84 6.27
N VAL A 90 8.80 2.76 5.74
CA VAL A 90 7.71 1.99 6.35
C VAL A 90 8.01 0.49 6.18
N GLU A 91 7.62 -0.33 7.15
CA GLU A 91 7.69 -1.78 7.04
C GLU A 91 6.77 -2.28 5.94
N GLN A 92 7.24 -3.26 5.17
CA GLN A 92 6.45 -3.82 4.08
C GLN A 92 5.56 -4.93 4.63
N GLU A 93 4.26 -4.83 4.39
CA GLU A 93 3.27 -5.83 4.79
C GLU A 93 2.72 -6.54 3.55
N MET A 94 2.17 -7.75 3.73
CA MET A 94 1.60 -8.52 2.61
C MET A 94 0.49 -7.76 1.88
N ASP A 95 -0.32 -7.00 2.63
CA ASP A 95 -1.30 -6.09 2.04
C ASP A 95 -0.95 -4.66 2.37
N MET A 96 -0.50 -3.91 1.36
CA MET A 96 -0.25 -2.47 1.46
C MET A 96 -1.41 -1.63 0.90
N THR A 97 -2.64 -2.18 0.85
CA THR A 97 -3.82 -1.43 0.42
C THR A 97 -4.50 -0.70 1.58
N LEU A 98 -4.85 0.56 1.33
CA LEU A 98 -5.69 1.39 2.16
C LEU A 98 -7.08 1.50 1.52
N LYS A 99 -8.12 1.20 2.30
CA LYS A 99 -9.51 1.17 1.81
C LYS A 99 -10.06 2.61 1.67
N PRO A 100 -11.12 2.81 0.85
CA PRO A 100 -11.85 4.08 0.80
C PRO A 100 -12.31 4.51 2.18
N ASN A 101 -12.26 5.82 2.46
CA ASN A 101 -12.77 6.42 3.69
C ASN A 101 -12.29 5.72 4.98
N SER A 102 -11.05 5.21 4.96
CA SER A 102 -10.48 4.45 6.06
C SER A 102 -9.12 5.00 6.48
N GLU A 103 -8.64 4.53 7.62
CA GLU A 103 -7.31 4.80 8.11
C GLU A 103 -6.59 3.51 8.49
N ARG A 104 -5.25 3.56 8.44
CA ARG A 104 -4.40 2.44 8.83
C ARG A 104 -3.10 2.94 9.43
N LEU A 105 -2.60 2.21 10.43
CA LEU A 105 -1.28 2.42 11.01
C LEU A 105 -0.27 1.51 10.31
N TYR A 106 0.89 2.09 9.98
CA TYR A 106 2.03 1.33 9.49
C TYR A 106 3.27 1.58 10.36
N SER A 107 4.03 0.52 10.64
CA SER A 107 5.25 0.62 11.43
C SER A 107 6.40 1.22 10.61
N LEU A 108 7.22 2.07 11.22
CA LEU A 108 8.49 2.49 10.61
C LEU A 108 9.61 1.52 10.98
N ARG A 109 10.53 1.23 10.04
CA ARG A 109 11.68 0.34 10.27
C ARG A 109 12.62 0.80 11.38
N LYS A 110 12.62 2.11 11.66
CA LYS A 110 13.44 2.78 12.68
C LYS A 110 12.64 3.91 13.31
N LYS A 111 13.05 4.35 14.50
CA LYS A 111 12.47 5.54 15.12
C LYS A 111 12.76 6.78 14.27
N PHE A 112 11.74 7.59 14.04
CA PHE A 112 11.88 8.85 13.32
C PHE A 112 11.27 10.01 14.13
N PRO A 113 11.95 11.17 14.22
CA PRO A 113 11.45 12.29 15.02
C PRO A 113 10.20 12.92 14.38
N ILE A 114 9.25 13.36 15.22
CA ILE A 114 8.00 14.03 14.82
C ILE A 114 8.28 15.51 14.52
N ASN A 115 9.08 15.78 13.50
CA ASN A 115 9.44 17.13 13.06
C ASN A 115 8.79 17.44 11.69
N SER A 116 9.09 18.61 11.12
CA SER A 116 8.68 18.98 9.76
C SER A 116 9.27 18.02 8.73
N ASN A 117 8.50 17.00 8.40
CA ASN A 117 8.92 15.86 7.61
C ASN A 117 8.09 15.75 6.33
N VAL A 118 8.66 15.06 5.34
CA VAL A 118 8.03 14.75 4.06
C VAL A 118 7.85 13.24 3.98
N VAL A 119 6.68 12.81 3.52
CA VAL A 119 6.44 11.43 3.12
C VAL A 119 6.56 11.35 1.60
N ARG A 120 7.46 10.49 1.13
CA ARG A 120 7.52 10.07 -0.27
C ARG A 120 6.89 8.70 -0.37
N PHE A 121 5.95 8.53 -1.27
CA PHE A 121 5.24 7.27 -1.42
C PHE A 121 5.01 6.96 -2.89
N SER A 122 4.82 5.68 -3.17
CA SER A 122 4.43 5.20 -4.48
C SER A 122 3.21 4.30 -4.38
N TYR A 123 2.36 4.35 -5.40
CA TYR A 123 1.14 3.57 -5.48
C TYR A 123 0.91 3.02 -6.90
N ILE A 124 0.10 1.98 -7.02
CA ILE A 124 -0.29 1.38 -8.30
C ILE A 124 -1.63 1.97 -8.74
N ASN A 125 -1.70 2.48 -9.97
CA ASN A 125 -2.94 2.97 -10.57
C ASN A 125 -3.73 1.85 -11.28
N ASP A 126 -4.90 2.17 -11.82
CA ASP A 126 -5.78 1.21 -12.53
C ASP A 126 -5.10 0.52 -13.73
N ALA A 127 -4.11 1.17 -14.35
CA ALA A 127 -3.34 0.62 -15.48
C ALA A 127 -2.16 -0.27 -15.03
N GLY A 128 -2.02 -0.53 -13.72
CA GLY A 128 -0.89 -1.28 -13.17
C GLY A 128 0.42 -0.51 -13.11
N SER A 129 0.41 0.80 -13.42
CA SER A 129 1.61 1.64 -13.39
C SER A 129 1.90 2.13 -11.98
N VAL A 130 3.19 2.19 -11.62
CA VAL A 130 3.66 2.74 -10.35
C VAL A 130 3.84 4.25 -10.46
N ILE A 131 3.12 4.99 -9.64
CA ILE A 131 3.15 6.45 -9.58
C ILE A 131 3.85 6.88 -8.29
N ASN A 132 4.78 7.84 -8.39
CA ASN A 132 5.51 8.39 -7.25
C ASN A 132 4.94 9.76 -6.87
N GLN A 133 4.76 9.98 -5.57
CA GLN A 133 4.24 11.22 -5.01
C GLN A 133 4.98 11.61 -3.73
N SER A 134 4.79 12.86 -3.31
CA SER A 134 5.28 13.32 -2.01
C SER A 134 4.36 14.34 -1.37
N THR A 135 4.25 14.31 -0.05
CA THR A 135 3.46 15.26 0.72
C THR A 135 4.07 15.52 2.09
N SER A 136 3.72 16.64 2.71
CA SER A 136 4.19 16.96 4.07
C SER A 136 3.42 16.17 5.12
N LEU A 137 4.09 15.75 6.19
CA LEU A 137 3.41 15.17 7.35
C LEU A 137 2.51 16.22 8.01
N ARG A 138 1.28 15.83 8.35
CA ARG A 138 0.43 16.64 9.23
C ARG A 138 0.87 16.44 10.67
N LYS A 139 0.82 17.52 11.45
CA LYS A 139 0.99 17.46 12.90
C LYS A 139 -0.28 16.85 13.50
N LEU A 140 -0.11 15.99 14.51
CA LEU A 140 -1.22 15.57 15.38
C LEU A 140 -1.83 16.83 16.01
N ARG A 141 -3.09 17.13 15.70
CA ARG A 141 -3.87 18.07 16.52
C ARG A 141 -4.30 17.29 17.76
N LEU A 142 -3.79 17.66 18.92
CA LEU A 142 -4.42 17.34 20.19
C LEU A 142 -5.84 17.94 20.12
N GLN A 143 -6.86 17.09 20.00
CA GLN A 143 -8.20 17.51 20.38
C GLN A 143 -8.15 17.67 21.91
N ALA A 144 -8.29 18.91 22.37
CA ALA A 144 -8.71 19.16 23.73
C ALA A 144 -10.14 18.63 23.84
N SER A 145 -10.31 17.49 24.50
CA SER A 145 -11.59 17.16 25.12
C SER A 145 -11.79 18.17 26.25
N LEU A 146 -12.56 19.22 25.96
CA LEU A 146 -13.21 20.00 26.99
C LEU A 146 -14.42 19.19 27.43
N ASP A 147 -14.35 18.70 28.66
CA ASP A 147 -15.49 18.27 29.44
C ASP A 147 -16.52 19.41 29.52
N PHE A 148 -17.78 19.11 29.22
CA PHE A 148 -18.96 19.74 29.79
C PHE A 148 -20.05 18.68 29.95
#